data_AF-R7C7Q3-F1
#
_entry.id   AF-R7C7Q3-F1
#
_cell.length_a   1.000
_cell.length_b   1.000
_cell.length_c   1.000
_cell.angle_alpha   90.00
_cell.angle_beta   90.00
_cell.angle_gamma   90.00
#
_symmetry.space_group_name_H-M   'P 1'
#
loop_
_entity.id
_entity.type
_entity.pdbx_description
1 polymer ?
#
loop_
_entity_poly.entity_id
_entity_poly.type
_entity_poly.pdbx_seq_one_letter_code
_entity_poly.pdbx_strand_id
1 'polypeptide(L)' 'MRRVTYGELKQRIIDVGRHLSVRQLVVIEMGNNIESVVFYLGCLFKGTVAILVHENLSEFELSEYIEKFQPEYLFLLI' A
#
# COMPACT_ATOMS: atom_id res chain seq x y z
N MET A 1 17.58 -7.25 -10.70
CA MET A 1 17.00 -6.38 -9.65
C MET A 1 17.71 -5.04 -9.66
N ARG A 2 16.98 -3.94 -9.84
CA ARG A 2 17.53 -2.58 -9.71
C ARG A 2 17.75 -2.29 -8.22
N ARG A 3 18.97 -1.92 -7.83
CA ARG A 3 19.27 -1.53 -6.44
C ARG A 3 18.68 -0.14 -6.19
N VAL A 4 18.01 0.02 -5.06
CA VAL A 4 17.49 1.30 -4.58
C VAL A 4 18.26 1.68 -3.33
N THR A 5 18.80 2.89 -3.30
CA THR A 5 19.48 3.42 -2.12
C THR A 5 18.45 3.85 -1.06
N TYR A 6 18.87 3.94 0.20
CA TYR A 6 17.99 4.47 1.26
C TYR A 6 17.54 5.91 0.99
N GLY A 7 18.35 6.72 0.32
CA GLY A 7 17.99 8.09 -0.07
C GLY A 7 16.84 8.11 -1.09
N GLU A 8 16.95 7.30 -2.14
CA GLU A 8 15.87 7.15 -3.14
C GLU A 8 14.61 6.53 -2.52
N LEU A 9 14.76 5.52 -1.67
CA LEU A 9 13.65 4.89 -0.96
C LEU A 9 12.87 5.92 -0.12
N LYS A 10 13.59 6.74 0.65
CA LYS A 10 12.99 7.81 1.46
C LYS A 10 12.19 8.79 0.62
N GLN A 11 12.70 9.22 -0.53
CA GLN A 11 11.98 10.16 -1.40
C GLN A 11 10.69 9.53 -1.93
N ARG A 12 10.74 8.29 -2.41
CA ARG A 12 9.56 7.57 -2.89
C ARG A 12 8.48 7.41 -1.81
N ILE A 13 8.88 7.11 -0.57
CA ILE A 13 7.97 7.03 0.59
C ILE A 13 7.29 8.37 0.85
N ILE A 14 8.05 9.48 0.82
CA ILE A 14 7.50 10.82 1.01
C ILE A 14 6.50 11.16 -0.10
N ASP A 15 6.83 10.83 -1.36
CA ASP A 15 5.99 11.11 -2.51
C ASP A 15 4.66 10.34 -2.43
N VAL A 16 4.67 9.03 -2.16
CA VAL A 16 3.43 8.26 -1.92
C VAL A 16 2.64 8.85 -0.76
N GLY A 17 3.32 9.15 0.35
CA GLY A 17 2.67 9.71 1.53
C GLY A 17 1.91 11.01 1.25
N ARG A 18 2.30 11.82 0.27
CA ARG A 18 1.56 13.06 -0.08
C ARG A 18 0.15 12.80 -0.60
N HIS A 19 -0.11 11.60 -1.11
CA HIS A 19 -1.42 11.21 -1.64
C HIS A 19 -2.29 10.50 -0.60
N LEU A 20 -1.73 10.17 0.58
CA LEU A 20 -2.42 9.43 1.63
C LEU A 20 -2.91 10.35 2.74
N SER A 21 -4.09 10.00 3.26
CA SER A 21 -4.69 10.66 4.41
C SER A 21 -4.33 9.96 5.72
N VAL A 22 -4.12 10.75 6.78
CA VAL A 22 -3.80 10.26 8.13
C VAL A 22 -5.00 9.50 8.70
N ARG A 23 -4.77 8.39 9.43
CA ARG A 23 -5.80 7.56 10.08
C ARG A 23 -6.85 6.94 9.16
N GLN A 24 -6.63 6.98 7.85
CA GLN A 24 -7.45 6.23 6.90
C GLN A 24 -6.94 4.80 6.74
N LEU A 25 -7.81 3.93 6.27
CA LEU A 25 -7.51 2.53 6.02
C LEU A 25 -7.29 2.28 4.53
N VAL A 26 -6.28 1.48 4.21
CA VAL A 26 -5.93 1.08 2.85
C VAL A 26 -5.76 -0.42 2.78
N VAL A 27 -6.34 -1.03 1.75
CA VAL A 27 -6.05 -2.42 1.40
C VAL A 27 -4.95 -2.42 0.34
N ILE A 28 -3.90 -3.20 0.59
CA ILE A 28 -2.70 -3.28 -0.24
C ILE A 28 -2.53 -4.73 -0.66
N GLU A 29 -2.71 -4.99 -1.95
CA GLU A 29 -2.27 -6.24 -2.57
C GLU A 29 -0.73 -6.27 -2.58
N MET A 30 -0.15 -7.11 -1.71
CA MET A 30 1.28 -7.14 -1.49
C MET A 30 1.96 -8.15 -2.39
N GLY A 31 2.81 -7.65 -3.28
CA GLY A 31 3.71 -8.44 -4.10
C GLY A 31 5.15 -8.34 -3.59
N ASN A 32 6.02 -9.22 -4.09
CA ASN A 32 7.44 -9.20 -3.79
C ASN A 32 8.21 -8.20 -4.70
N ASN A 33 7.78 -6.94 -4.70
CA ASN A 33 8.36 -5.86 -5.51
C ASN A 33 8.60 -4.59 -4.68
N ILE A 34 9.40 -3.67 -5.24
CA ILE A 34 9.80 -2.45 -4.51
C ILE A 34 8.64 -1.47 -4.35
N GLU A 35 7.70 -1.49 -5.29
CA GLU A 35 6.49 -0.65 -5.31
C GLU A 35 5.61 -0.95 -4.09
N SER A 36 5.37 -2.23 -3.81
CA SER A 36 4.61 -2.70 -2.64
C SER A 36 5.27 -2.27 -1.33
N VAL A 37 6.60 -2.41 -1.24
CA VAL A 37 7.38 -1.97 -0.07
C VAL A 37 7.30 -0.46 0.12
N VAL A 38 7.47 0.32 -0.95
CA VAL A 38 7.39 1.78 -0.92
C VAL A 38 6.01 2.23 -0.45
N PHE A 39 4.95 1.61 -0.97
CA PHE A 39 3.59 2.00 -0.63
C PHE A 39 3.26 1.69 0.84
N TYR A 40 3.59 0.49 1.31
CA TYR A 40 3.45 0.12 2.72
C TYR A 40 4.20 1.08 3.66
N LEU A 41 5.47 1.38 3.35
CA LEU A 41 6.25 2.34 4.13
C LEU A 41 5.69 3.76 4.04
N GLY A 42 5.09 4.14 2.90
CA GLY A 42 4.33 5.38 2.72
C GLY A 42 3.15 5.49 3.69
N CYS A 43 2.38 4.41 3.83
CA CYS A 43 1.29 4.33 4.81
C CYS A 43 1.80 4.54 6.24
N LEU A 44 2.85 3.82 6.64
CA LEU A 44 3.45 3.96 7.97
C LEU A 44 3.96 5.39 8.22
N PHE A 45 4.66 5.97 7.24
CA PHE A 45 5.18 7.33 7.32
C PHE A 45 4.08 8.38 7.52
N LYS A 46 2.90 8.17 6.92
CA LYS A 46 1.73 9.04 7.12
C LYS A 46 0.85 8.70 8.31
N GLY A 47 1.01 7.54 8.93
CA GLY A 47 0.08 7.06 9.95
C GLY A 47 -1.27 6.64 9.35
N THR A 48 -1.24 6.12 8.12
CA THR A 48 -2.35 5.46 7.43
C THR A 48 -2.29 3.96 7.78
N VAL A 49 -3.43 3.35 8.09
CA VAL A 49 -3.52 1.94 8.46
C VAL A 49 -3.53 1.08 7.19
N ALA A 50 -2.62 0.11 7.10
CA ALA A 50 -2.51 -0.79 5.96
C ALA A 50 -3.01 -2.19 6.30
N ILE A 51 -3.94 -2.71 5.51
CA ILE A 51 -4.28 -4.14 5.46
C ILE A 51 -3.49 -4.75 4.31
N LEU A 52 -2.59 -5.68 4.63
CA LEU A 52 -1.79 -6.39 3.64
C LEU A 52 -2.53 -7.66 3.23
N VAL A 53 -2.81 -7.80 1.95
CA VAL A 53 -3.43 -9.00 1.35
C VAL A 53 -2.46 -9.64 0.37
N HIS A 54 -2.64 -10.93 0.10
CA HIS A 54 -1.74 -11.69 -0.76
C HIS A 54 -1.87 -11.26 -2.23
N GLU A 55 -0.84 -11.50 -3.02
CA GLU A 55 -0.86 -11.27 -4.48
C GLU A 55 -1.86 -12.20 -5.19
N ASN A 56 -2.47 -11.71 -6.27
CA ASN A 56 -3.53 -12.37 -7.03
C ASN A 56 -4.82 -12.57 -6.23
N LEU A 57 -5.15 -11.60 -5.36
CA LEU A 57 -6.40 -11.60 -4.60
C LEU A 57 -7.58 -11.66 -5.58
N SER A 58 -8.49 -12.61 -5.38
CA SER A 58 -9.67 -12.70 -6.24
C SER A 58 -10.60 -11.49 -6.03
N GLU A 59 -11.40 -11.16 -7.05
CA GLU A 59 -12.41 -10.09 -6.94
C GLU A 59 -13.41 -10.35 -5.79
N PHE A 60 -13.74 -11.63 -5.56
CA PHE A 60 -14.61 -12.02 -4.45
C PHE A 60 -13.96 -11.70 -3.10
N GLU A 61 -12.72 -12.13 -2.86
CA GLU A 61 -12.03 -11.83 -1.60
C GLU A 61 -11.83 -10.32 -1.41
N LEU A 62 -11.49 -9.59 -2.48
CA LEU A 62 -11.37 -8.13 -2.43
C LEU A 62 -12.69 -7.47 -2.00
N SER A 63 -13.82 -7.96 -2.53
CA SER A 63 -15.15 -7.45 -2.12
C SER A 63 -15.41 -7.66 -0.64
N GLU A 64 -15.01 -8.80 -0.06
CA GLU A 64 -15.16 -9.03 1.39
C GLU A 64 -14.34 -8.03 2.22
N TYR A 65 -13.13 -7.66 1.77
CA TYR A 65 -12.34 -6.62 2.43
C TYR A 65 -13.00 -5.24 2.32
N ILE A 66 -13.52 -4.89 1.14
CA ILE A 66 -14.17 -3.59 0.90
C ILE A 66 -15.43 -3.46 1.77
N GLU A 67 -16.29 -4.48 1.78
CA GLU A 67 -17.53 -4.48 2.55
C GLU A 67 -17.25 -4.41 4.06
N LYS A 68 -16.26 -5.19 4.54
CA LYS A 68 -15.97 -5.31 5.95
C LYS A 68 -15.24 -4.10 6.54
N PHE A 69 -14.29 -3.54 5.81
CA PHE A 69 -13.38 -2.52 6.34
C PHE A 69 -13.59 -1.13 5.77
N GLN A 70 -14.36 -1.00 4.68
CA GLN A 70 -14.64 0.28 4.00
C GLN A 70 -13.37 1.14 3.82
N PRO A 71 -12.33 0.61 3.13
CA PRO A 71 -11.09 1.32 2.95
C PRO A 71 -11.29 2.59 2.13
N GLU A 72 -10.51 3.63 2.44
CA GLU A 72 -10.49 4.88 1.66
C GLU A 72 -9.75 4.68 0.33
N TYR A 73 -8.72 3.84 0.33
CA TYR A 73 -7.91 3.57 -0.85
C TYR A 73 -7.69 2.07 -1.05
N LEU A 74 -7.47 1.71 -2.31
CA LEU A 74 -7.02 0.38 -2.72
C LEU A 74 -5.70 0.54 -3.48
N PHE A 75 -4.71 -0.29 -3.15
CA PHE A 75 -3.50 -0.47 -3.94
C PHE A 75 -3.50 -1.88 -4.52
N LEU A 76 -3.66 -1.97 -5.84
CA LEU A 76 -3.76 -3.23 -6.58
C LEU A 76 -2.57 -3.36 -7.54
N LEU A 77 -2.05 -4.58 -7.68
CA LEU A 77 -0.97 -4.89 -8.61
C LEU A 77 -1.57 -5.28 -9.95
N ILE A 78 -1.62 -4.33 -10.88
CA ILE A 78 -2.11 -4.52 -12.26
C ILE A 78 -0.94 -4.87 -13.19
#